data_AF-A0A5D0SK91-F1
#
_entry.id   AF-A0A5D0SK91-F1
#
_cell.length_a   1.000
_cell.length_b   1.000
_cell.length_c   1.000
_cell.angle_alpha   90.00
_cell.angle_beta   90.00
_cell.angle_gamma   90.00
#
_symmetry.space_group_name_H-M   'P 1'
#
loop_
_entity.id
_entity.type
_entity.pdbx_description
1 polymer ?
#
loop_
_entity_poly.entity_id
_entity_poly.type
_entity_poly.pdbx_seq_one_letter_code
_entity_poly.pdbx_strand_id
1 'polypeptide(L)'
;MKGRNILFLIAGILFLLLILSGCPGSIEIIKLELAKQEFITKIIEEDEPEEPAVALYLGAVKAGDMVYDYVPSPDQQYKTEAVAPNISKPGFLFYLDLAPGAFYNHPGRIVVMDEYGEELYNKETQGWPMLNNSIPEVIKSPTKEEYYQAVFWNNYTIKKPYIPVIDISIIARLFKIYGAVVVNGLTPSQNLYYEASQIHDMVYDSMVDLINESCVVKVDYSNNHPSDIEDAVEYLIEEMNVNRLIIYIIAHGGNDSMNIGGYGMSTTTLINLMNDFSDIQFNIIIESCHAGSWIQYPLSLTSCSNLVMAITTTTAALSAYADVDYGDGMTDYDTSDVYVEWTSDFLK
;
A
#
# COMPACT_ATOMS: atom_id res chain seq x y z
N MET A 1 -12.56 -4.80 66.03
CA MET A 1 -11.54 -4.33 65.06
C MET A 1 -11.78 -4.77 63.60
N LYS A 2 -12.53 -5.85 63.30
CA LYS A 2 -12.71 -6.33 61.90
C LYS A 2 -13.67 -5.49 61.03
N GLY A 3 -14.74 -4.93 61.58
CA GLY A 3 -15.74 -4.17 60.81
C GLY A 3 -15.24 -2.81 60.28
N ARG A 4 -14.32 -2.15 61.01
CA ARG A 4 -13.80 -0.83 60.62
C ARG A 4 -12.92 -0.91 59.37
N ASN A 5 -12.13 -1.98 59.23
CA ASN A 5 -11.25 -2.19 58.08
C ASN A 5 -12.02 -2.57 56.82
N ILE A 6 -13.15 -3.28 56.95
CA ILE A 6 -14.03 -3.60 55.82
C ILE A 6 -14.73 -2.34 55.31
N LEU A 7 -15.18 -1.45 56.22
CA LEU A 7 -15.80 -0.19 55.84
C LEU A 7 -14.83 0.74 55.08
N PHE A 8 -13.56 0.82 55.51
CA PHE A 8 -12.53 1.57 54.80
C PHE A 8 -12.14 0.96 53.45
N LEU A 9 -12.16 -0.38 53.33
CA LEU A 9 -11.92 -1.06 52.06
C LEU A 9 -13.05 -0.80 51.06
N ILE A 10 -14.31 -0.90 51.50
CA ILE A 10 -15.49 -0.62 50.65
C ILE A 10 -15.52 0.86 50.25
N ALA A 11 -15.25 1.78 51.17
CA ALA A 11 -15.14 3.20 50.86
C ALA A 11 -13.97 3.50 49.91
N GLY A 12 -12.84 2.79 50.05
CA GLY A 12 -11.70 2.88 49.15
C GLY A 12 -12.00 2.39 47.74
N ILE A 13 -12.72 1.28 47.59
CA ILE A 13 -13.15 0.74 46.29
C ILE A 13 -14.17 1.67 45.62
N LEU A 14 -15.15 2.19 46.38
CA LEU A 14 -16.12 3.17 45.88
C LEU A 14 -15.43 4.47 45.45
N PHE A 15 -14.44 4.93 46.21
CA PHE A 15 -13.65 6.11 45.85
C PHE A 15 -12.80 5.85 44.60
N LEU A 16 -12.21 4.67 44.45
CA LEU A 16 -11.47 4.26 43.25
C LEU A 16 -12.38 4.19 42.01
N LEU A 17 -13.59 3.62 42.16
CA LEU A 17 -14.61 3.58 41.10
C LEU A 17 -15.10 4.97 40.72
N LEU A 18 -15.27 5.88 41.69
CA LEU A 18 -15.61 7.29 41.46
C LEU A 18 -14.50 8.06 40.73
N ILE A 19 -13.23 7.78 41.05
CA ILE A 19 -12.07 8.35 40.34
C ILE A 19 -11.98 7.80 38.90
N LEU A 20 -12.26 6.51 38.70
CA LEU A 20 -12.27 5.88 37.38
C LEU A 20 -13.44 6.34 36.51
N SER A 21 -14.62 6.59 37.09
CA SER A 21 -15.79 7.15 36.37
C SER A 21 -15.72 8.67 36.17
N GLY A 22 -14.86 9.36 36.92
CA GLY A 22 -14.71 10.81 36.90
C GLY A 22 -13.49 11.30 36.12
N CYS A 23 -12.75 10.41 35.44
CA CYS A 23 -11.61 10.80 34.62
C CYS A 23 -12.14 11.38 33.30
N PRO A 24 -11.91 12.67 33.00
CA PRO A 24 -12.42 13.31 31.78
C PRO A 24 -12.05 12.54 30.50
N GLY A 25 -10.89 11.88 30.48
CA GLY A 25 -10.45 11.05 29.37
C GLY A 25 -11.29 9.79 29.13
N SER A 26 -11.94 9.23 30.16
CA SER A 26 -12.82 8.06 29.97
C SER A 26 -14.11 8.40 29.21
N ILE A 27 -14.65 9.60 29.42
CA ILE A 27 -15.84 10.09 28.72
C ILE A 27 -15.50 10.39 27.26
N GLU A 28 -14.34 10.98 27.01
CA GLU A 28 -13.89 11.32 25.65
C GLU A 28 -13.63 10.07 24.81
N ILE A 29 -13.05 9.02 25.40
CA ILE A 29 -12.90 7.71 24.76
C ILE A 29 -14.26 7.11 24.39
N ILE A 30 -15.25 7.14 25.30
CA ILE A 30 -16.59 6.61 25.03
C ILE A 30 -17.24 7.36 23.85
N LYS A 31 -17.13 8.69 23.81
CA LYS A 31 -17.66 9.51 22.72
C LYS A 31 -17.04 9.16 21.36
N LEU A 32 -15.70 8.99 21.33
CA LEU A 32 -15.00 8.60 20.11
C LEU A 32 -15.44 7.20 19.63
N GLU A 33 -15.55 6.24 20.54
CA GLU A 33 -15.97 4.88 20.17
C GLU A 33 -17.43 4.84 19.69
N LEU A 34 -18.32 5.65 20.26
CA LEU A 34 -19.69 5.82 19.74
C LEU A 34 -19.68 6.39 18.32
N ALA A 35 -18.92 7.47 18.08
CA ALA A 35 -18.84 8.08 16.75
C ALA A 35 -18.25 7.11 15.70
N LYS A 36 -17.24 6.31 16.06
CA LYS A 36 -16.69 5.27 15.19
C LYS A 36 -17.74 4.20 14.85
N GLN A 37 -18.55 3.77 15.82
CA GLN A 37 -19.61 2.78 15.59
C GLN A 37 -20.69 3.31 14.66
N GLU A 38 -21.13 4.55 14.84
CA GLU A 38 -22.10 5.19 13.93
C GLU A 38 -21.52 5.36 12.52
N PHE A 39 -20.23 5.72 12.40
CA PHE A 39 -19.52 5.78 11.13
C PHE A 39 -19.51 4.43 10.39
N ILE A 40 -19.16 3.34 11.09
CA ILE A 40 -19.16 1.99 10.52
C ILE A 40 -20.57 1.58 10.10
N THR A 41 -21.57 1.83 10.96
CA THR A 41 -22.97 1.51 10.68
C THR A 41 -23.42 2.17 9.39
N LYS A 42 -23.10 3.46 9.20
CA LYS A 42 -23.39 4.19 7.96
C LYS A 42 -22.73 3.59 6.72
N ILE A 43 -21.45 3.22 6.81
CA ILE A 43 -20.76 2.59 5.67
C ILE A 43 -21.47 1.30 5.26
N ILE A 44 -21.86 0.48 6.23
CA ILE A 44 -22.54 -0.80 5.97
C ILE A 44 -23.96 -0.57 5.41
N GLU A 45 -24.68 0.44 5.90
CA GLU A 45 -26.02 0.79 5.43
C GLU A 45 -26.01 1.42 4.02
N GLU A 46 -24.95 2.12 3.64
CA GLU A 46 -24.78 2.77 2.33
C GLU A 46 -24.18 1.86 1.25
N ASP A 47 -24.15 0.55 1.51
CA ASP A 47 -23.47 -0.49 0.73
C ASP A 47 -21.95 -0.47 0.94
N GLU A 48 -21.44 -1.53 1.60
CA GLU A 48 -20.03 -1.65 1.92
C GLU A 48 -19.20 -1.66 0.62
N PRO A 49 -18.08 -0.91 0.54
CA PRO A 49 -17.24 -0.93 -0.65
C PRO A 49 -16.80 -2.35 -1.02
N GLU A 50 -16.96 -2.72 -2.29
CA GLU A 50 -16.49 -4.03 -2.80
C GLU A 50 -14.95 -4.09 -2.88
N GLU A 51 -14.33 -2.95 -3.17
CA GLU A 51 -12.87 -2.75 -3.25
C GLU A 51 -12.25 -2.44 -1.88
N PRO A 52 -10.93 -2.65 -1.69
CA PRO A 52 -10.25 -2.32 -0.44
C PRO A 52 -10.50 -0.88 0.03
N ALA A 53 -10.97 -0.73 1.27
CA ALA A 53 -11.25 0.54 1.90
C ALA A 53 -10.90 0.53 3.40
N VAL A 54 -10.51 1.68 3.93
CA VAL A 54 -10.25 1.86 5.38
C VAL A 54 -10.88 3.13 5.93
N ALA A 55 -11.32 3.05 7.18
CA ALA A 55 -11.78 4.20 7.94
C ALA A 55 -10.68 4.67 8.90
N LEU A 56 -10.29 5.93 8.80
CA LEU A 56 -9.27 6.56 9.63
C LEU A 56 -9.85 7.61 10.56
N TYR A 57 -9.41 7.61 11.81
CA TYR A 57 -9.63 8.70 12.75
C TYR A 57 -8.53 9.75 12.61
N LEU A 58 -8.90 10.97 12.22
CA LEU A 58 -7.93 12.04 11.90
C LEU A 58 -7.70 13.04 13.03
N GLY A 59 -8.57 13.03 14.04
CA GLY A 59 -8.46 13.89 15.21
C GLY A 59 -9.80 14.46 15.67
N ALA A 60 -9.78 15.03 16.88
CA ALA A 60 -10.91 15.78 17.41
C ALA A 60 -11.00 17.14 16.72
N VAL A 61 -12.24 17.61 16.55
CA VAL A 61 -12.56 18.95 16.05
C VAL A 61 -13.31 19.72 17.10
N LYS A 62 -13.13 21.04 17.13
CA LYS A 62 -13.86 21.97 18.01
C LYS A 62 -14.68 22.96 17.20
N ALA A 63 -15.62 23.60 17.88
CA ALA A 63 -16.37 24.69 17.27
C ALA A 63 -15.43 25.78 16.72
N GLY A 64 -15.64 26.19 15.48
CA GLY A 64 -14.79 27.14 14.77
C GLY A 64 -13.62 26.55 13.98
N ASP A 65 -13.35 25.24 14.10
CA ASP A 65 -12.41 24.57 13.20
C ASP A 65 -12.96 24.53 11.77
N MET A 66 -12.04 24.49 10.80
CA MET A 66 -12.36 24.40 9.38
C MET A 66 -11.79 23.12 8.78
N VAL A 67 -12.63 22.36 8.09
CA VAL A 67 -12.21 21.19 7.31
C VAL A 67 -12.29 21.53 5.84
N TYR A 68 -11.20 21.27 5.13
CA TYR A 68 -11.09 21.47 3.70
C TYR A 68 -10.86 20.14 3.00
N ASP A 69 -11.35 20.09 1.77
CA ASP A 69 -11.03 19.09 0.79
C ASP A 69 -9.89 19.63 -0.05
N TYR A 70 -8.74 18.96 0.02
CA TYR A 70 -7.57 19.31 -0.75
C TYR A 70 -7.39 18.32 -1.87
N VAL A 71 -7.68 18.78 -3.09
CA VAL A 71 -7.43 18.03 -4.32
C VAL A 71 -6.27 18.69 -5.05
N PRO A 72 -5.08 18.06 -5.08
CA PRO A 72 -3.99 18.43 -5.98
C PRO A 72 -4.51 18.54 -7.42
N SER A 73 -4.32 19.70 -8.06
CA SER A 73 -4.65 19.90 -9.48
C SER A 73 -3.36 20.01 -10.29
N PRO A 74 -3.27 19.40 -11.48
CA PRO A 74 -2.11 19.49 -12.36
C PRO A 74 -1.72 20.94 -12.72
N ASP A 75 -2.71 21.84 -12.76
CA ASP A 75 -2.59 23.26 -13.15
C ASP A 75 -1.93 24.16 -12.08
N GLN A 76 -1.33 23.58 -11.02
CA GLN A 76 -0.83 24.26 -9.80
C GLN A 76 -1.87 25.11 -9.03
N GLN A 77 -3.12 25.13 -9.46
CA GLN A 77 -4.22 25.70 -8.69
C GLN A 77 -4.82 24.62 -7.82
N TYR A 78 -4.28 24.45 -6.62
CA TYR A 78 -4.88 23.62 -5.58
C TYR A 78 -6.35 23.98 -5.43
N LYS A 79 -7.25 23.01 -5.67
CA LYS A 79 -8.66 23.18 -5.36
C LYS A 79 -8.83 22.84 -3.89
N THR A 80 -8.71 23.86 -3.06
CA THR A 80 -9.08 23.79 -1.65
C THR A 80 -10.53 24.23 -1.52
N GLU A 81 -11.44 23.27 -1.37
CA GLU A 81 -12.85 23.56 -1.11
C GLU A 81 -13.14 23.38 0.38
N ALA A 82 -13.82 24.34 1.00
CA ALA A 82 -14.24 24.17 2.39
C ALA A 82 -15.37 23.14 2.46
N VAL A 83 -15.13 22.03 3.17
CA VAL A 83 -16.12 20.97 3.44
C VAL A 83 -16.97 21.36 4.64
N ALA A 84 -16.29 21.77 5.71
CA ALA A 84 -16.90 22.31 6.90
C ALA A 84 -16.27 23.69 7.15
N PRO A 85 -16.76 24.76 6.48
CA PRO A 85 -16.19 26.11 6.62
C PRO A 85 -16.36 26.70 8.03
N ASN A 86 -17.19 26.07 8.87
CA ASN A 86 -17.29 26.36 10.30
C ASN A 86 -17.95 25.18 11.02
N ILE A 87 -17.15 24.41 11.76
CA ILE A 87 -17.69 23.33 12.59
C ILE A 87 -18.50 23.96 13.73
N SER A 88 -19.78 23.57 13.85
CA SER A 88 -20.74 24.20 14.76
C SER A 88 -20.63 23.69 16.21
N LYS A 89 -20.11 22.48 16.41
CA LYS A 89 -19.99 21.80 17.70
C LYS A 89 -18.72 20.92 17.75
N PRO A 90 -18.17 20.62 18.92
CA PRO A 90 -17.09 19.65 19.06
C PRO A 90 -17.46 18.27 18.52
N GLY A 91 -16.47 17.51 18.08
CA GLY A 91 -16.67 16.22 17.45
C GLY A 91 -15.38 15.57 16.95
N PHE A 92 -15.48 14.76 15.91
CA PHE A 92 -14.38 13.99 15.33
C PHE A 92 -14.35 14.10 13.81
N LEU A 93 -13.15 14.17 13.25
CA LEU A 93 -12.90 14.10 11.81
C LEU A 93 -12.48 12.67 11.44
N PHE A 94 -13.16 12.12 10.44
CA PHE A 94 -12.89 10.82 9.86
C PHE A 94 -12.63 10.93 8.36
N TYR A 95 -11.91 9.95 7.83
CA TYR A 95 -11.70 9.76 6.41
C TYR A 95 -11.95 8.31 6.03
N LEU A 96 -12.86 8.09 5.08
CA LEU A 96 -13.00 6.81 4.39
C LEU A 96 -12.10 6.86 3.16
N ASP A 97 -10.97 6.16 3.23
CA ASP A 97 -10.04 6.00 2.13
C ASP A 97 -10.50 4.80 1.29
N LEU A 98 -10.93 5.04 0.06
CA LEU A 98 -11.44 4.00 -0.86
C LEU A 98 -10.33 3.44 -1.77
N ALA A 99 -9.07 3.86 -1.57
CA ALA A 99 -7.91 3.32 -2.27
C ALA A 99 -6.67 3.33 -1.34
N PRO A 100 -6.73 2.60 -0.22
CA PRO A 100 -5.71 2.65 0.82
C PRO A 100 -4.32 2.32 0.27
N GLY A 101 -3.36 3.20 0.57
CA GLY A 101 -1.97 3.09 0.08
C GLY A 101 -1.67 3.90 -1.17
N ALA A 102 -2.67 4.50 -1.82
CA ALA A 102 -2.44 5.43 -2.92
C ALA A 102 -1.72 6.70 -2.46
N PHE A 103 -0.71 7.13 -3.22
CA PHE A 103 0.07 8.35 -2.95
C PHE A 103 -0.54 9.62 -3.58
N TYR A 104 -1.35 9.46 -4.64
CA TYR A 104 -1.93 10.55 -5.43
C TYR A 104 -3.42 10.72 -5.15
N ASN A 105 -4.10 11.54 -5.95
CA ASN A 105 -5.55 11.72 -5.92
C ASN A 105 -6.27 10.38 -6.08
N HIS A 106 -7.14 10.05 -5.13
CA HIS A 106 -7.91 8.83 -5.14
C HIS A 106 -9.28 9.06 -4.51
N PRO A 107 -10.27 8.21 -4.84
CA PRO A 107 -11.59 8.30 -4.23
C PRO A 107 -11.52 8.16 -2.72
N GLY A 108 -12.26 9.01 -2.02
CA GLY A 108 -12.39 8.97 -0.58
C GLY A 108 -13.61 9.74 -0.09
N ARG A 109 -13.80 9.77 1.22
CA ARG A 109 -14.91 10.48 1.87
C ARG A 109 -14.47 11.17 3.14
N ILE A 110 -14.69 12.47 3.21
CA ILE A 110 -14.41 13.29 4.39
C ILE A 110 -15.70 13.37 5.22
N VAL A 111 -15.63 12.92 6.47
CA VAL A 111 -16.80 12.92 7.36
C VAL A 111 -16.45 13.59 8.68
N VAL A 112 -17.33 14.47 9.14
CA VAL A 112 -17.25 15.08 10.46
C VAL A 112 -18.48 14.65 11.23
N MET A 113 -18.29 14.08 12.41
CA MET A 113 -19.37 13.72 13.32
C MET A 113 -19.24 14.48 14.63
N ASP A 114 -20.34 14.73 15.32
CA ASP A 114 -20.31 15.29 16.66
C ASP A 114 -19.97 14.23 17.72
N GLU A 115 -19.87 14.66 18.99
CA GLU A 115 -19.54 13.78 20.12
C GLU A 115 -20.57 12.67 20.40
N TYR A 116 -21.73 12.68 19.73
CA TYR A 116 -22.81 11.70 19.87
C TYR A 116 -22.98 10.85 18.60
N GLY A 117 -22.11 11.02 17.61
CA GLY A 117 -22.17 10.30 16.33
C GLY A 117 -23.12 10.90 15.31
N GLU A 118 -23.67 12.10 15.55
CA GLU A 118 -24.47 12.81 14.54
C GLU A 118 -23.54 13.33 13.44
N GLU A 119 -23.83 12.99 12.18
CA GLU A 119 -23.09 13.50 11.04
C GLU A 119 -23.31 15.02 10.89
N LEU A 120 -22.23 15.77 11.00
CA LEU A 120 -22.22 17.21 10.76
C LEU A 120 -21.94 17.52 9.29
N TYR A 121 -21.03 16.75 8.68
CA TYR A 121 -20.63 16.91 7.28
C TYR A 121 -20.20 15.56 6.70
N ASN A 122 -20.49 15.35 5.43
CA ASN A 122 -20.08 14.17 4.67
C ASN A 122 -19.89 14.59 3.21
N LYS A 123 -18.71 14.35 2.66
CA LYS A 123 -18.36 14.77 1.30
C LYS A 123 -17.46 13.74 0.64
N GLU A 124 -17.84 13.30 -0.54
CA GLU A 124 -16.98 12.55 -1.45
C GLU A 124 -15.83 13.43 -1.97
N THR A 125 -14.64 12.87 -2.08
CA THR A 125 -13.45 13.57 -2.54
C THR A 125 -12.61 12.68 -3.46
N GLN A 126 -11.73 13.32 -4.24
CA GLN A 126 -10.62 12.70 -4.98
C GLN A 126 -9.26 13.07 -4.37
N GLY A 127 -9.26 13.71 -3.20
CA GLY A 127 -8.09 14.21 -2.50
C GLY A 127 -8.19 13.85 -1.01
N TRP A 128 -7.65 14.70 -0.15
CA TRP A 128 -7.60 14.41 1.28
C TRP A 128 -8.06 15.57 2.16
N PRO A 129 -8.53 15.28 3.38
CA PRO A 129 -8.95 16.32 4.31
C PRO A 129 -7.77 17.13 4.86
N MET A 130 -7.96 18.44 4.98
CA MET A 130 -7.13 19.30 5.81
C MET A 130 -7.94 19.85 6.98
N LEU A 131 -7.35 19.83 8.17
CA LEU A 131 -7.90 20.46 9.36
C LEU A 131 -7.15 21.77 9.61
N ASN A 132 -7.85 22.90 9.61
CA ASN A 132 -7.27 24.23 9.83
C ASN A 132 -6.05 24.51 8.92
N ASN A 133 -6.19 24.21 7.62
CA ASN A 133 -5.14 24.34 6.59
C ASN A 133 -3.90 23.46 6.82
N SER A 134 -3.99 22.43 7.67
CA SER A 134 -2.93 21.46 7.90
C SER A 134 -3.41 20.06 7.54
N ILE A 135 -2.56 19.29 6.86
CA ILE A 135 -2.80 17.86 6.62
C ILE A 135 -2.65 17.12 7.97
N PRO A 136 -3.68 16.38 8.43
CA PRO A 136 -3.57 15.53 9.62
C PRO A 136 -2.36 14.58 9.52
N GLU A 137 -1.57 14.46 10.59
CA GLU A 137 -0.29 13.72 10.55
C GLU A 137 -0.47 12.27 10.07
N VAL A 138 -1.58 11.64 10.47
CA VAL A 138 -1.88 10.23 10.19
C VAL A 138 -2.06 9.93 8.70
N ILE A 139 -2.41 10.90 7.87
CA ILE A 139 -2.58 10.72 6.40
C ILE A 139 -1.46 11.32 5.57
N LYS A 140 -0.41 11.89 6.19
CA LYS A 140 0.73 12.42 5.43
C LYS A 140 1.51 11.33 4.70
N SER A 141 1.42 10.08 5.15
CA SER A 141 2.07 8.96 4.51
C SER A 141 1.43 7.63 4.93
N PRO A 142 0.94 6.81 3.98
CA PRO A 142 0.34 5.50 4.27
C PRO A 142 1.38 4.43 4.67
N THR A 143 2.68 4.76 4.66
CA THR A 143 3.76 3.84 5.08
C THR A 143 4.16 4.02 6.54
N LYS A 144 3.68 5.09 7.18
CA LYS A 144 4.00 5.43 8.57
C LYS A 144 3.08 4.71 9.56
N GLU A 145 3.58 4.51 10.78
CA GLU A 145 2.84 3.81 11.85
C GLU A 145 1.54 4.53 12.22
N GLU A 146 1.57 5.85 12.20
CA GLU A 146 0.48 6.75 12.53
C GLU A 146 -0.76 6.51 11.65
N TYR A 147 -0.57 6.13 10.38
CA TYR A 147 -1.67 5.76 9.47
C TYR A 147 -2.37 4.49 9.97
N TYR A 148 -1.62 3.42 10.23
CA TYR A 148 -2.17 2.13 10.68
C TYR A 148 -2.82 2.23 12.06
N GLN A 149 -2.32 3.09 12.96
CA GLN A 149 -2.92 3.33 14.27
C GLN A 149 -4.22 4.14 14.19
N ALA A 150 -4.39 4.94 13.13
CA ALA A 150 -5.62 5.69 12.89
C ALA A 150 -6.73 4.84 12.27
N VAL A 151 -6.38 3.73 11.59
CA VAL A 151 -7.35 2.80 11.01
C VAL A 151 -8.14 2.11 12.11
N PHE A 152 -9.45 2.32 12.14
CA PHE A 152 -10.36 1.69 13.11
C PHE A 152 -11.39 0.74 12.47
N TRP A 153 -11.50 0.77 11.15
CA TRP A 153 -12.27 -0.18 10.37
C TRP A 153 -11.61 -0.40 9.02
N ASN A 154 -11.72 -1.63 8.51
CA ASN A 154 -11.34 -2.01 7.15
C ASN A 154 -12.23 -3.17 6.71
N ASN A 155 -12.59 -3.19 5.42
CA ASN A 155 -13.23 -4.35 4.80
C ASN A 155 -12.21 -5.42 4.36
N TYR A 156 -10.92 -5.06 4.35
CA TYR A 156 -9.78 -5.96 4.09
C TYR A 156 -8.70 -5.81 5.16
N THR A 157 -8.12 -6.92 5.62
CA THR A 157 -7.05 -6.90 6.63
C THR A 157 -5.78 -6.23 6.09
N ILE A 158 -5.68 -4.91 6.24
CA ILE A 158 -4.46 -4.16 5.93
C ILE A 158 -3.44 -4.41 7.03
N LYS A 159 -2.28 -4.96 6.66
CA LYS A 159 -1.12 -5.07 7.54
C LYS A 159 -0.07 -4.07 7.10
N LYS A 160 0.52 -3.38 8.07
CA LYS A 160 1.71 -2.57 7.81
C LYS A 160 2.78 -3.43 7.14
N PRO A 161 3.36 -3.02 6.00
CA PRO A 161 4.52 -3.68 5.45
C PRO A 161 5.65 -3.54 6.46
N TYR A 162 6.02 -4.66 7.08
CA TYR A 162 7.20 -4.71 7.93
C TYR A 162 8.42 -4.85 7.03
N ILE A 163 9.10 -3.73 6.80
CA ILE A 163 10.44 -3.73 6.25
C ILE A 163 11.38 -3.82 7.45
N PRO A 164 11.94 -5.00 7.79
CA PRO A 164 12.98 -5.04 8.79
C PRO A 164 14.10 -4.11 8.32
N VAL A 165 14.42 -3.10 9.12
CA VAL A 165 15.72 -2.44 8.99
C VAL A 165 16.72 -3.52 9.37
N ILE A 166 17.22 -4.25 8.36
CA ILE A 166 18.29 -5.20 8.58
C ILE A 166 19.50 -4.33 8.90
N ASP A 167 19.87 -4.27 10.19
CA ASP A 167 21.18 -3.79 10.60
C ASP A 167 22.19 -4.85 10.17
N ILE A 168 22.55 -4.79 8.88
CA ILE A 168 23.43 -5.76 8.26
C ILE A 168 24.82 -5.44 8.76
N SER A 169 25.34 -6.28 9.65
CA SER A 169 26.75 -6.25 10.03
C SER A 169 27.63 -6.23 8.77
N ILE A 170 28.77 -5.55 8.83
CA ILE A 170 29.75 -5.51 7.71
C ILE A 170 30.06 -6.91 7.19
N ILE A 171 30.10 -7.91 8.09
CA ILE A 171 30.30 -9.32 7.75
C ILE A 171 29.13 -9.86 6.91
N ALA A 172 27.88 -9.62 7.32
CA ALA A 172 26.72 -10.01 6.53
C ALA A 172 26.59 -9.23 5.21
N ARG A 173 27.20 -8.03 5.06
CA ARG A 173 27.30 -7.36 3.75
C ARG A 173 28.33 -8.03 2.83
N LEU A 174 29.43 -8.51 3.40
CA LEU A 174 30.48 -9.22 2.65
C LEU A 174 30.04 -10.60 2.14
N PHE A 175 29.02 -11.22 2.77
CA PHE A 175 28.46 -12.51 2.35
C PHE A 175 27.18 -12.38 1.52
N LYS A 176 26.70 -11.17 1.21
CA LYS A 176 25.55 -10.99 0.34
C LYS A 176 25.98 -11.09 -1.11
N ILE A 177 25.52 -12.14 -1.77
CA ILE A 177 25.71 -12.33 -3.20
C ILE A 177 24.34 -12.09 -3.82
N TYR A 178 24.24 -10.96 -4.53
CA TYR A 178 23.02 -10.59 -5.23
C TYR A 178 22.98 -11.26 -6.60
N GLY A 179 21.79 -11.60 -7.05
CA GLY A 179 21.51 -11.98 -8.42
C GLY A 179 20.17 -11.43 -8.86
N ALA A 180 19.95 -11.34 -10.17
CA ALA A 180 18.69 -10.87 -10.73
C ALA A 180 18.18 -11.76 -11.85
N VAL A 181 16.87 -11.97 -11.88
CA VAL A 181 16.16 -12.53 -13.03
C VAL A 181 15.27 -11.44 -13.60
N VAL A 182 15.50 -11.10 -14.86
CA VAL A 182 14.74 -10.06 -15.57
C VAL A 182 13.92 -10.75 -16.65
N VAL A 183 12.59 -10.64 -16.55
CA VAL A 183 11.64 -11.46 -17.33
C VAL A 183 10.78 -10.57 -18.22
N ASN A 184 10.72 -10.89 -19.52
CA ASN A 184 9.70 -10.41 -20.44
C ASN A 184 8.74 -11.56 -20.77
N GLY A 185 7.51 -11.47 -20.24
CA GLY A 185 6.48 -12.48 -20.43
C GLY A 185 5.80 -12.46 -21.80
N LEU A 186 6.01 -11.42 -22.62
CA LEU A 186 5.30 -11.27 -23.89
C LEU A 186 5.94 -12.12 -24.99
N THR A 187 5.09 -12.54 -25.93
CA THR A 187 5.47 -13.15 -27.20
C THR A 187 5.42 -12.10 -28.32
N PRO A 188 6.18 -12.24 -29.42
CA PRO A 188 6.22 -11.25 -30.50
C PRO A 188 4.87 -10.95 -31.18
N SER A 189 3.84 -11.77 -30.95
CA SER A 189 2.49 -11.57 -31.50
C SER A 189 1.56 -10.78 -30.58
N GLN A 190 1.96 -10.51 -29.34
CA GLN A 190 1.16 -9.78 -28.36
C GLN A 190 1.36 -8.27 -28.47
N ASN A 191 0.30 -7.51 -28.15
CA ASN A 191 0.37 -6.06 -28.12
C ASN A 191 1.40 -5.59 -27.08
N LEU A 192 2.08 -4.46 -27.34
CA LEU A 192 3.13 -3.88 -26.48
C LEU A 192 4.41 -4.74 -26.32
N TYR A 193 4.62 -5.73 -27.18
CA TYR A 193 5.83 -6.56 -27.13
C TYR A 193 7.12 -5.73 -27.27
N TYR A 194 7.15 -4.77 -28.20
CA TYR A 194 8.37 -4.01 -28.48
C TYR A 194 8.75 -3.10 -27.30
N GLU A 195 7.77 -2.42 -26.73
CA GLU A 195 7.90 -1.56 -25.56
C GLU A 195 8.38 -2.37 -24.35
N ALA A 196 7.75 -3.53 -24.11
CA ALA A 196 8.16 -4.43 -23.03
C ALA A 196 9.58 -5.00 -23.25
N SER A 197 9.96 -5.32 -24.49
CA SER A 197 11.32 -5.76 -24.81
C SER A 197 12.36 -4.66 -24.55
N GLN A 198 12.07 -3.40 -24.88
CA GLN A 198 12.99 -2.29 -24.65
C GLN A 198 13.21 -2.02 -23.16
N ILE A 199 12.14 -2.03 -22.38
CA ILE A 199 12.23 -1.89 -20.91
C ILE A 199 12.94 -3.07 -20.28
N HIS A 200 12.65 -4.28 -20.75
CA HIS A 200 13.34 -5.49 -20.31
C HIS A 200 14.85 -5.39 -20.53
N ASP A 201 15.30 -4.88 -21.68
CA ASP A 201 16.71 -4.60 -21.96
C ASP A 201 17.28 -3.55 -20.99
N MET A 202 16.57 -2.45 -20.74
CA MET A 202 17.02 -1.39 -19.83
C MET A 202 17.14 -1.86 -18.38
N VAL A 203 16.17 -2.65 -17.89
CA VAL A 203 16.22 -3.24 -16.55
C VAL A 203 17.37 -4.24 -16.47
N TYR A 204 17.57 -5.06 -17.51
CA TYR A 204 18.70 -5.99 -17.56
C TYR A 204 20.03 -5.25 -17.44
N ASP A 205 20.26 -4.23 -18.28
CA ASP A 205 21.51 -3.44 -18.25
C ASP A 205 21.71 -2.77 -16.88
N SER A 206 20.65 -2.23 -16.29
CA SER A 206 20.69 -1.63 -14.95
C SER A 206 21.04 -2.64 -13.84
N MET A 207 20.51 -3.87 -13.93
CA MET A 207 20.84 -4.94 -12.98
C MET A 207 22.26 -5.45 -13.17
N VAL A 208 22.75 -5.53 -14.41
CA VAL A 208 24.14 -5.87 -14.73
C VAL A 208 25.09 -4.84 -14.12
N ASP A 209 24.79 -3.55 -14.28
CA ASP A 209 25.58 -2.45 -13.70
C ASP A 209 25.58 -2.48 -12.16
N LEU A 210 24.44 -2.82 -11.55
CA LEU A 210 24.29 -2.87 -10.09
C LEU A 210 24.95 -4.09 -9.46
N ILE A 211 24.92 -5.25 -10.13
CA ILE A 211 25.32 -6.55 -9.57
C ILE A 211 26.60 -7.04 -10.25
N ASN A 212 26.46 -7.54 -11.48
CA ASN A 212 27.47 -8.07 -12.39
C ASN A 212 26.75 -9.01 -13.38
N GLU A 213 27.13 -8.99 -14.66
CA GLU A 213 26.58 -9.81 -15.75
C GLU A 213 26.46 -11.30 -15.40
N SER A 214 27.48 -11.90 -14.76
CA SER A 214 27.44 -13.34 -14.43
C SER A 214 26.33 -13.74 -13.45
N CYS A 215 25.76 -12.77 -12.73
CA CYS A 215 24.70 -12.99 -11.74
C CYS A 215 23.35 -12.39 -12.17
N VAL A 216 23.19 -12.07 -13.45
CA VAL A 216 21.92 -11.58 -14.01
C VAL A 216 21.49 -12.49 -15.14
N VAL A 217 20.30 -13.07 -15.03
CA VAL A 217 19.71 -13.93 -16.06
C VAL A 217 18.58 -13.20 -16.74
N LYS A 218 18.64 -13.18 -18.06
CA LYS A 218 17.62 -12.62 -18.94
C LYS A 218 16.70 -13.73 -19.41
N VAL A 219 15.40 -13.60 -19.14
CA VAL A 219 14.36 -14.54 -19.56
C VAL A 219 13.44 -13.83 -20.55
N ASP A 220 13.56 -14.16 -21.83
CA ASP A 220 12.79 -13.58 -22.94
C ASP A 220 12.43 -14.63 -24.00
N TYR A 221 11.59 -14.23 -24.95
CA TYR A 221 11.16 -15.11 -26.04
C TYR A 221 12.37 -15.63 -26.85
N SER A 222 12.47 -16.92 -27.17
CA SER A 222 11.47 -17.99 -27.01
C SER A 222 11.55 -18.80 -25.72
N ASN A 223 12.41 -18.40 -24.79
CA ASN A 223 12.70 -19.11 -23.54
C ASN A 223 12.12 -18.32 -22.36
N ASN A 224 10.84 -17.98 -22.45
CA ASN A 224 10.12 -17.24 -21.43
C ASN A 224 8.88 -18.02 -20.96
N HIS A 225 9.07 -19.26 -20.53
CA HIS A 225 8.07 -20.08 -19.85
C HIS A 225 8.21 -19.90 -18.32
N PRO A 226 7.16 -20.22 -17.54
CA PRO A 226 7.28 -20.22 -16.07
C PRO A 226 8.46 -21.07 -15.57
N SER A 227 8.73 -22.21 -16.22
CA SER A 227 9.88 -23.06 -15.91
C SER A 227 11.22 -22.38 -16.22
N ASP A 228 11.31 -21.53 -17.23
CA ASP A 228 12.55 -20.81 -17.54
C ASP A 228 12.90 -19.78 -16.44
N ILE A 229 11.88 -19.26 -15.74
CA ILE A 229 12.07 -18.41 -14.55
C ILE A 229 12.58 -19.26 -13.39
N GLU A 230 11.98 -20.44 -13.15
CA GLU A 230 12.40 -21.38 -12.10
C GLU A 230 13.86 -21.83 -12.33
N ASP A 231 14.21 -22.25 -13.55
CA ASP A 231 15.55 -22.65 -13.95
C ASP A 231 16.57 -21.50 -13.77
N ALA A 232 16.19 -20.26 -14.10
CA ALA A 232 17.03 -19.09 -13.92
C ALA A 232 17.31 -18.81 -12.43
N VAL A 233 16.30 -18.97 -11.58
CA VAL A 233 16.43 -18.84 -10.12
C VAL A 233 17.33 -19.92 -9.55
N GLU A 234 17.09 -21.18 -9.93
CA GLU A 234 17.91 -22.33 -9.51
C GLU A 234 19.37 -22.14 -9.91
N TYR A 235 19.64 -21.78 -11.17
CA TYR A 235 20.99 -21.49 -11.65
C TYR A 235 21.71 -20.42 -10.80
N LEU A 236 21.04 -19.31 -10.51
CA LEU A 236 21.64 -18.23 -9.71
C LEU A 236 21.94 -18.68 -8.28
N ILE A 237 21.05 -19.44 -7.67
CA ILE A 237 21.22 -19.90 -6.29
C ILE A 237 22.30 -20.98 -6.21
N GLU A 238 22.21 -22.02 -7.05
CA GLU A 238 23.04 -23.21 -6.93
C GLU A 238 24.43 -23.03 -7.55
N GLU A 239 24.50 -22.44 -8.74
CA GLU A 239 25.77 -22.30 -9.48
C GLU A 239 26.47 -20.98 -9.12
N MET A 240 25.71 -19.89 -9.00
CA MET A 240 26.27 -18.57 -8.70
C MET A 240 26.30 -18.24 -7.20
N ASN A 241 25.80 -19.13 -6.34
CA ASN A 241 25.77 -18.98 -4.88
C ASN A 241 25.06 -17.68 -4.42
N VAL A 242 24.06 -17.22 -5.20
CA VAL A 242 23.25 -16.06 -4.87
C VAL A 242 22.41 -16.37 -3.63
N ASN A 243 22.36 -15.45 -2.68
CA ASN A 243 21.52 -15.53 -1.49
C ASN A 243 20.54 -14.37 -1.34
N ARG A 244 20.55 -13.45 -2.32
CA ARG A 244 19.57 -12.37 -2.47
C ARG A 244 19.19 -12.23 -3.93
N LEU A 245 17.94 -12.54 -4.23
CA LEU A 245 17.44 -12.48 -5.59
C LEU A 245 16.58 -11.24 -5.79
N ILE A 246 16.72 -10.61 -6.94
CA ILE A 246 15.78 -9.62 -7.47
C ILE A 246 15.07 -10.28 -8.67
N ILE A 247 13.75 -10.32 -8.66
CA ILE A 247 12.96 -10.78 -9.81
C ILE A 247 12.18 -9.59 -10.34
N TYR A 248 12.44 -9.19 -11.58
CA TYR A 248 11.63 -8.21 -12.31
C TYR A 248 10.83 -8.95 -13.38
N ILE A 249 9.51 -8.72 -13.45
CA ILE A 249 8.65 -9.31 -14.47
C ILE A 249 7.81 -8.23 -15.13
N ILE A 250 7.91 -8.12 -16.46
CA ILE A 250 6.98 -7.36 -17.29
C ILE A 250 6.12 -8.32 -18.11
N ALA A 251 4.80 -8.25 -17.94
CA ALA A 251 3.87 -9.18 -18.58
C ALA A 251 2.45 -8.60 -18.72
N HIS A 252 1.65 -9.16 -19.64
CA HIS A 252 0.19 -8.98 -19.57
C HIS A 252 -0.37 -9.74 -18.37
N GLY A 253 -1.21 -9.09 -17.58
CA GLY A 253 -1.69 -9.59 -16.28
C GLY A 253 -3.20 -9.58 -16.13
N GLY A 254 -3.66 -10.41 -15.21
CA GLY A 254 -4.98 -10.38 -14.61
C GLY A 254 -4.85 -10.59 -13.11
N ASN A 255 -5.97 -10.76 -12.42
CA ASN A 255 -5.95 -11.03 -10.98
C ASN A 255 -5.19 -12.34 -10.71
N ASP A 256 -4.18 -12.27 -9.84
CA ASP A 256 -3.31 -13.36 -9.38
C ASP A 256 -2.64 -14.17 -10.49
N SER A 257 -2.54 -13.61 -11.69
CA SER A 257 -2.03 -14.32 -12.86
C SER A 257 -1.44 -13.40 -13.91
N MET A 258 -0.51 -13.95 -14.71
CA MET A 258 0.09 -13.25 -15.83
C MET A 258 0.44 -14.21 -16.96
N ASN A 259 0.64 -13.66 -18.16
CA ASN A 259 1.09 -14.39 -19.32
C ASN A 259 2.62 -14.37 -19.43
N ILE A 260 3.21 -15.56 -19.48
CA ILE A 260 4.65 -15.79 -19.60
C ILE A 260 4.87 -16.72 -20.80
N GLY A 261 5.31 -16.16 -21.93
CA GLY A 261 5.62 -16.89 -23.16
C GLY A 261 4.40 -17.55 -23.81
N GLY A 262 3.21 -17.01 -23.58
CA GLY A 262 1.94 -17.62 -24.01
C GLY A 262 1.33 -18.59 -22.99
N TYR A 263 1.98 -18.83 -21.86
CA TYR A 263 1.49 -19.69 -20.78
C TYR A 263 1.00 -18.86 -19.59
N GLY A 264 0.06 -19.39 -18.82
CA GLY A 264 -0.36 -18.75 -17.58
C GLY A 264 0.60 -19.06 -16.43
N MET A 265 1.01 -18.04 -15.71
CA MET A 265 1.70 -18.14 -14.42
C MET A 265 0.82 -17.52 -13.35
N SER A 266 0.78 -18.11 -12.16
CA SER A 266 -0.01 -17.60 -11.02
C SER A 266 0.87 -17.20 -9.86
N THR A 267 0.32 -16.43 -8.91
CA THR A 267 1.02 -16.07 -7.66
C THR A 267 1.55 -17.30 -6.90
N THR A 268 0.88 -18.46 -7.02
CA THR A 268 1.32 -19.72 -6.40
C THR A 268 2.69 -20.17 -6.89
N THR A 269 3.03 -19.92 -8.16
CA THR A 269 4.32 -20.34 -8.73
C THR A 269 5.49 -19.69 -7.99
N LEU A 270 5.45 -18.36 -7.80
CA LEU A 270 6.50 -17.65 -7.05
C LEU A 270 6.49 -17.99 -5.55
N ILE A 271 5.31 -18.24 -4.96
CA ILE A 271 5.22 -18.68 -3.56
C ILE A 271 5.91 -20.03 -3.38
N ASN A 272 5.66 -20.99 -4.27
CA ASN A 272 6.31 -22.30 -4.22
C ASN A 272 7.83 -22.15 -4.39
N LEU A 273 8.27 -21.37 -5.38
CA LEU A 273 9.70 -21.10 -5.60
C LEU A 273 10.38 -20.49 -4.36
N MET A 274 9.75 -19.51 -3.71
CA MET A 274 10.28 -18.91 -2.48
C MET A 274 10.29 -19.91 -1.31
N ASN A 275 9.32 -20.82 -1.23
CA ASN A 275 9.27 -21.85 -0.20
C ASN A 275 10.33 -22.94 -0.42
N ASP A 276 10.58 -23.32 -1.67
CA ASP A 276 11.61 -24.30 -2.06
C ASP A 276 13.02 -23.77 -1.72
N PHE A 277 13.21 -22.45 -1.81
CA PHE A 277 14.45 -21.75 -1.45
C PHE A 277 14.30 -20.87 -0.20
N SER A 278 13.86 -21.46 0.91
CA SER A 278 13.51 -20.73 2.15
C SER A 278 14.64 -19.89 2.78
N ASP A 279 15.91 -20.24 2.51
CA ASP A 279 17.09 -19.52 3.01
C ASP A 279 17.50 -18.32 2.14
N ILE A 280 16.90 -18.19 0.96
CA ILE A 280 17.18 -17.13 -0.02
C ILE A 280 16.22 -15.98 0.19
N GLN A 281 16.73 -14.75 0.12
CA GLN A 281 15.89 -13.56 0.27
C GLN A 281 15.46 -12.99 -1.09
N PHE A 282 14.17 -12.73 -1.26
CA PHE A 282 13.60 -12.30 -2.54
C PHE A 282 13.15 -10.83 -2.50
N ASN A 283 13.44 -10.10 -3.58
CA ASN A 283 12.86 -8.79 -3.88
C ASN A 283 12.16 -8.93 -5.24
N ILE A 284 10.87 -8.61 -5.31
CA ILE A 284 10.06 -8.89 -6.49
C ILE A 284 9.45 -7.58 -7.00
N ILE A 285 9.56 -7.33 -8.30
CA ILE A 285 8.95 -6.19 -9.00
C ILE A 285 8.06 -6.76 -10.10
N ILE A 286 6.78 -6.41 -10.09
CA ILE A 286 5.78 -6.88 -11.05
C ILE A 286 5.19 -5.69 -11.80
N GLU A 287 5.54 -5.60 -13.07
CA GLU A 287 4.98 -4.68 -14.07
C GLU A 287 3.90 -5.39 -14.87
N SER A 288 2.64 -5.20 -14.46
CA SER A 288 1.51 -5.88 -15.07
C SER A 288 0.18 -5.21 -14.73
N CYS A 289 -0.85 -5.44 -15.55
CA CYS A 289 -2.22 -5.13 -15.15
C CYS A 289 -2.59 -5.95 -13.91
N HIS A 290 -3.28 -5.32 -12.96
CA HIS A 290 -3.72 -5.93 -11.71
C HIS A 290 -2.56 -6.47 -10.85
N ALA A 291 -1.33 -5.97 -11.03
CA ALA A 291 -0.13 -6.46 -10.35
C ALA A 291 -0.29 -6.45 -8.82
N GLY A 292 -1.02 -5.47 -8.27
CA GLY A 292 -1.33 -5.39 -6.84
C GLY A 292 -1.98 -6.66 -6.28
N SER A 293 -2.71 -7.44 -7.10
CA SER A 293 -3.29 -8.71 -6.67
C SER A 293 -2.24 -9.71 -6.18
N TRP A 294 -1.03 -9.72 -6.74
CA TRP A 294 0.06 -10.63 -6.36
C TRP A 294 0.55 -10.41 -4.92
N ILE A 295 0.40 -9.19 -4.40
CA ILE A 295 0.75 -8.85 -3.01
C ILE A 295 -0.50 -8.69 -2.14
N GLN A 296 -1.69 -8.71 -2.74
CA GLN A 296 -2.97 -8.62 -2.05
C GLN A 296 -3.64 -10.00 -1.94
N TYR A 297 -4.75 -10.05 -1.21
CA TYR A 297 -5.47 -11.22 -0.69
C TYR A 297 -5.83 -12.32 -1.71
N PRO A 298 -6.12 -13.58 -1.32
CA PRO A 298 -5.74 -14.31 -0.10
C PRO A 298 -4.40 -15.06 -0.25
N LEU A 299 -3.94 -15.28 -1.49
CA LEU A 299 -2.69 -15.99 -1.80
C LEU A 299 -1.65 -14.97 -2.27
N SER A 300 -1.02 -14.34 -1.30
CA SER A 300 -0.10 -13.20 -1.51
C SER A 300 1.35 -13.63 -1.36
N LEU A 301 2.24 -13.04 -2.18
CA LEU A 301 3.69 -13.15 -1.99
C LEU A 301 4.12 -12.75 -0.58
N THR A 302 3.40 -11.82 0.06
CA THR A 302 3.67 -11.35 1.44
C THR A 302 3.49 -12.43 2.52
N SER A 303 2.92 -13.59 2.16
CA SER A 303 2.86 -14.76 3.04
C SER A 303 4.22 -15.44 3.23
N CYS A 304 5.18 -15.21 2.32
CA CYS A 304 6.50 -15.83 2.36
C CYS A 304 7.44 -15.04 3.27
N SER A 305 7.99 -15.70 4.30
CA SER A 305 8.84 -15.03 5.32
C SER A 305 10.18 -14.53 4.80
N ASN A 306 10.59 -15.03 3.64
CA ASN A 306 11.84 -14.68 2.96
C ASN A 306 11.65 -13.65 1.83
N LEU A 307 10.43 -13.12 1.64
CA LEU A 307 10.21 -11.91 0.85
C LEU A 307 10.68 -10.68 1.63
N VAL A 308 11.61 -9.92 1.06
CA VAL A 308 12.16 -8.68 1.63
C VAL A 308 11.39 -7.46 1.15
N MET A 309 11.07 -7.44 -0.15
CA MET A 309 10.40 -6.33 -0.81
C MET A 309 9.55 -6.86 -1.95
N ALA A 310 8.35 -6.32 -2.11
CA ALA A 310 7.58 -6.48 -3.34
C ALA A 310 7.06 -5.12 -3.80
N ILE A 311 7.20 -4.83 -5.09
CA ILE A 311 6.70 -3.64 -5.75
C ILE A 311 5.77 -4.10 -6.88
N THR A 312 4.58 -3.51 -6.93
CA THR A 312 3.60 -3.75 -7.98
C THR A 312 3.27 -2.41 -8.61
N THR A 313 3.34 -2.33 -9.94
CA THR A 313 3.21 -1.06 -10.65
C THR A 313 1.77 -0.53 -10.69
N THR A 314 0.81 -1.41 -10.41
CA THR A 314 -0.62 -1.11 -10.31
C THR A 314 -1.22 -1.66 -9.02
N THR A 315 -2.38 -1.14 -8.63
CA THR A 315 -3.23 -1.80 -7.61
C THR A 315 -3.91 -3.02 -8.22
N ALA A 316 -4.56 -3.86 -7.40
CA ALA A 316 -5.28 -5.03 -7.92
C ALA A 316 -6.44 -4.67 -8.86
N ALA A 317 -6.99 -3.45 -8.78
CA ALA A 317 -8.15 -3.03 -9.57
C ALA A 317 -7.77 -2.34 -10.90
N LEU A 318 -6.49 -1.99 -11.10
CA LEU A 318 -6.07 -1.10 -12.19
C LEU A 318 -5.18 -1.80 -13.22
N SER A 319 -5.29 -1.33 -14.47
CA SER A 319 -4.43 -1.75 -15.58
C SER A 319 -3.08 -1.05 -15.55
N ALA A 320 -2.06 -1.70 -16.09
CA ALA A 320 -0.79 -1.07 -16.42
C ALA A 320 -0.90 -0.47 -17.83
N TYR A 321 -0.18 0.62 -18.06
CA TYR A 321 -0.22 1.35 -19.33
C TYR A 321 1.18 1.34 -19.94
N ALA A 322 1.23 1.33 -21.28
CA ALA A 322 2.42 1.77 -21.97
C ALA A 322 2.65 3.25 -21.65
N ASP A 323 3.85 3.72 -21.90
CA ASP A 323 4.17 5.14 -21.78
C ASP A 323 3.26 5.98 -22.69
N VAL A 324 2.58 6.96 -22.08
CA VAL A 324 1.74 7.93 -22.77
C VAL A 324 2.13 9.34 -22.34
N ASP A 325 3.22 9.82 -22.91
CA ASP A 325 3.73 11.21 -22.91
C ASP A 325 2.68 12.33 -23.05
N TYR A 326 1.54 12.03 -23.68
CA TYR A 326 0.48 13.00 -23.94
C TYR A 326 -0.92 12.37 -23.92
N GLY A 327 -1.74 12.80 -22.96
CA GLY A 327 -3.12 12.35 -22.80
C GLY A 327 -4.02 13.48 -22.28
N ASP A 328 -5.20 13.65 -22.89
CA ASP A 328 -6.23 14.63 -22.48
C ASP A 328 -5.73 16.08 -22.28
N GLY A 329 -4.80 16.52 -23.14
CA GLY A 329 -4.24 17.88 -23.06
C GLY A 329 -3.15 18.06 -22.00
N MET A 330 -2.78 16.99 -21.29
CA MET A 330 -1.67 16.97 -20.35
C MET A 330 -0.43 16.35 -20.99
N THR A 331 0.72 16.81 -20.52
CA THR A 331 2.03 16.32 -20.91
C THR A 331 2.61 15.59 -19.72
N ASP A 332 3.21 14.43 -19.97
CA ASP A 332 3.90 13.67 -18.93
C ASP A 332 5.02 14.49 -18.25
N TYR A 333 5.32 14.13 -17.00
CA TYR A 333 6.35 14.75 -16.18
C TYR A 333 7.76 14.57 -16.75
N ASP A 334 8.07 13.41 -17.35
CA ASP A 334 9.33 13.13 -18.06
C ASP A 334 9.11 12.71 -19.51
N THR A 335 8.77 13.68 -20.36
CA THR A 335 8.66 13.55 -21.83
C THR A 335 9.87 12.96 -22.60
N SER A 336 10.94 12.57 -21.91
CA SER A 336 12.10 11.89 -22.49
C SER A 336 12.09 10.38 -22.23
N ASP A 337 11.19 9.89 -21.37
CA ASP A 337 10.86 8.48 -21.24
C ASP A 337 9.90 8.12 -22.39
N VAL A 338 10.03 6.91 -22.96
CA VAL A 338 9.33 6.58 -24.23
C VAL A 338 8.86 5.12 -24.32
N TYR A 339 8.75 4.40 -23.21
CA TYR A 339 8.52 2.95 -23.24
C TYR A 339 7.38 2.43 -22.32
N VAL A 340 7.59 2.34 -21.00
CA VAL A 340 6.57 1.85 -20.05
C VAL A 340 6.60 2.71 -18.80
N GLU A 341 5.61 3.60 -18.70
CA GLU A 341 5.46 4.67 -17.73
C GLU A 341 6.16 4.41 -16.38
N TRP A 342 5.71 3.42 -15.62
CA TRP A 342 6.24 3.20 -14.27
C TRP A 342 7.70 2.77 -14.26
N THR A 343 8.08 1.84 -15.15
CA THR A 343 9.44 1.29 -15.14
C THR A 343 10.45 2.27 -15.75
N SER A 344 10.09 2.99 -16.81
CA SER A 344 10.98 4.00 -17.39
C SER A 344 11.25 5.16 -16.45
N ASP A 345 10.23 5.61 -15.70
CA ASP A 345 10.39 6.57 -14.61
C ASP A 345 11.26 6.02 -13.47
N PHE A 346 11.04 4.77 -13.07
CA PHE A 346 11.78 4.15 -11.97
C PHE A 346 13.29 4.02 -12.21
N LEU A 347 13.70 3.84 -13.47
CA LEU A 347 15.09 3.63 -13.84
C LEU A 347 15.91 4.92 -13.99
N LYS A 348 15.26 6.08 -14.04
CA LYS A 348 15.91 7.39 -14.17
C LYS A 348 16.09 8.08 -12.81
#